data_AF-A0A7C0U9Y6-F1
#
_entry.id   AF-A0A7C0U9Y6-F1
#
_cell.length_a   1.000
_cell.length_b   1.000
_cell.length_c   1.000
_cell.angle_alpha   90.00
_cell.angle_beta   90.00
_cell.angle_gamma   90.00
#
_symmetry.space_group_name_H-M   'P 1'
#
loop_
_entity.id
_entity.type
_entity.pdbx_description
1 polymer ?
#
loop_
_entity_poly.entity_id
_entity_poly.type
_entity_poly.pdbx_seq_one_letter_code
_entity_poly.pdbx_strand_id
1 'polypeptide(L)'
;MKSQAGLMEYLLMTFFIVVVIVAIVLFLGWWSVMEMNLEQKKIIDERAFFLLKYSGNSPYFTREGWVLDDAKLNAVKALGENFCEKLRGVFGSGWFLEVRILDENPEVDCTYTNYPDCNHWVLCEPKSSGKEGYIYTIPVNVYRNVFRRYDIAILTSGVYA
;
A
#
# COMPACT_ATOMS: atom_id res chain seq x y z
N MET A 1 66.68 -20.94 -9.92
CA MET A 1 65.33 -21.49 -10.09
C MET A 1 64.46 -21.45 -8.83
N LYS A 2 64.97 -21.69 -7.61
CA LYS A 2 64.15 -21.61 -6.36
C LYS A 2 63.68 -20.19 -5.98
N SER A 3 64.46 -19.15 -6.28
CA SER A 3 64.10 -17.74 -5.98
C SER A 3 62.99 -17.17 -6.87
N GLN A 4 62.91 -17.57 -8.15
CA GLN A 4 61.81 -17.20 -9.04
C GLN A 4 60.49 -17.87 -8.67
N ALA A 5 60.53 -19.12 -8.18
CA ALA A 5 59.34 -19.84 -7.73
C ALA A 5 58.70 -19.16 -6.51
N GLY A 6 59.50 -18.72 -5.53
CA GLY A 6 58.99 -18.00 -4.35
C GLY A 6 58.40 -16.61 -4.67
N LEU A 7 58.98 -15.89 -5.64
CA LEU A 7 58.42 -14.62 -6.12
C LEU A 7 57.07 -14.82 -6.84
N MET A 8 56.95 -15.88 -7.63
CA MET A 8 55.72 -16.22 -8.34
C MET A 8 54.61 -16.67 -7.37
N GLU A 9 54.95 -17.46 -6.35
CA GLU A 9 54.03 -17.90 -5.29
C GLU A 9 53.52 -16.72 -4.45
N TYR A 10 54.39 -15.76 -4.12
CA TYR A 10 54.00 -14.56 -3.38
C TYR A 10 53.08 -13.64 -4.19
N LEU A 11 53.35 -13.48 -5.49
CA LEU A 11 52.46 -12.76 -6.42
C LEU A 11 51.08 -13.42 -6.52
N LEU A 12 51.05 -14.76 -6.60
CA LEU A 12 49.82 -15.52 -6.71
C LEU A 12 48.98 -15.46 -5.42
N MET A 13 49.61 -15.57 -4.25
CA MET A 13 48.93 -15.38 -2.96
C MET A 13 48.39 -13.97 -2.79
N THR A 14 49.17 -12.94 -3.15
CA THR A 14 48.73 -11.55 -3.05
C THR A 14 47.54 -11.28 -3.99
N PHE A 15 47.60 -11.78 -5.23
CA PHE A 15 46.49 -11.69 -6.18
C PHE A 15 45.24 -12.39 -5.66
N PHE A 16 45.39 -13.60 -5.10
CA PHE A 16 44.27 -14.34 -4.50
C PHE A 16 43.63 -13.57 -3.35
N ILE A 17 44.42 -12.97 -2.46
CA ILE A 17 43.91 -12.15 -1.36
C ILE A 17 43.14 -10.95 -1.89
N VAL A 18 43.65 -10.24 -2.90
CA VAL A 18 42.96 -9.10 -3.51
C VAL A 18 41.63 -9.54 -4.12
N VAL A 19 41.59 -10.67 -4.84
CA VAL A 19 40.36 -11.22 -5.42
C VAL A 19 39.33 -11.56 -4.34
N VAL A 20 39.76 -12.18 -3.24
CA VAL A 20 38.88 -12.50 -2.11
C VAL A 20 38.31 -11.23 -1.46
N ILE A 21 39.14 -10.20 -1.26
CA ILE A 21 38.69 -8.92 -0.71
C ILE A 21 37.64 -8.28 -1.63
N VAL A 22 37.89 -8.26 -2.96
CA VAL A 22 36.93 -7.72 -3.94
C VAL A 22 35.62 -8.51 -3.92
N ALA A 23 35.68 -9.84 -3.85
CA ALA A 23 34.50 -10.69 -3.76
C ALA A 23 33.67 -10.40 -2.50
N ILE A 24 34.33 -10.19 -1.36
CA ILE A 24 33.67 -9.83 -0.09
C ILE A 24 33.00 -8.46 -0.20
N VAL A 25 33.68 -7.45 -0.77
CA VAL A 25 33.12 -6.10 -0.93
C VAL A 25 31.87 -6.12 -1.82
N LEU A 26 31.92 -6.84 -2.95
CA LEU A 26 30.78 -6.99 -3.84
C LEU A 26 29.62 -7.73 -3.17
N PHE A 27 29.92 -8.78 -2.40
CA PHE A 27 28.92 -9.53 -1.65
C PHE A 27 28.23 -8.67 -0.60
N LEU A 28 28.98 -7.91 0.20
CA LEU A 28 28.42 -7.01 1.22
C LEU A 28 27.59 -5.88 0.59
N GLY A 29 28.04 -5.31 -0.52
CA GLY A 29 27.29 -4.29 -1.25
C GLY A 29 25.96 -4.81 -1.77
N TRP A 30 25.97 -6.01 -2.39
CA TRP A 30 24.74 -6.65 -2.87
C TRP A 30 23.77 -6.99 -1.72
N TRP A 31 24.31 -7.50 -0.61
CA TRP A 31 23.51 -7.83 0.57
C TRP A 31 22.80 -6.60 1.15
N SER A 32 23.51 -5.48 1.29
CA SER A 32 22.93 -4.23 1.82
C SER A 32 21.79 -3.71 0.93
N VAL A 33 21.93 -3.78 -0.40
CA VAL A 33 20.86 -3.38 -1.32
C VAL A 33 19.64 -4.29 -1.18
N MET A 34 19.86 -5.59 -1.02
CA MET A 34 18.77 -6.55 -0.82
C MET A 34 18.02 -6.27 0.48
N GLU A 35 18.73 -5.98 1.57
CA GLU A 35 18.15 -5.67 2.88
C GLU A 35 17.31 -4.37 2.83
N MET A 36 17.83 -3.30 2.23
CA MET A 36 17.09 -2.04 2.05
C MET A 36 15.78 -2.23 1.30
N ASN A 37 15.79 -3.04 0.22
CA ASN A 37 14.58 -3.31 -0.55
C ASN A 37 13.55 -4.10 0.27
N LEU A 38 13.98 -5.04 1.11
CA LEU A 38 13.08 -5.81 1.98
C LEU A 38 12.45 -4.93 3.06
N GLU A 39 13.22 -4.03 3.67
CA GLU A 39 12.70 -3.07 4.65
C GLU A 39 11.67 -2.11 4.02
N GLN A 40 11.95 -1.59 2.82
CA GLN A 40 11.00 -0.73 2.11
C GLN A 40 9.68 -1.45 1.83
N LYS A 41 9.74 -2.70 1.36
CA LYS A 41 8.54 -3.51 1.11
C LYS A 41 7.74 -3.72 2.39
N LYS A 42 8.41 -4.03 3.51
CA LYS A 42 7.76 -4.20 4.81
C LYS A 42 7.08 -2.92 5.30
N ILE A 43 7.72 -1.75 5.12
CA ILE A 43 7.14 -0.46 5.51
C ILE A 43 5.88 -0.14 4.69
N ILE A 44 5.90 -0.40 3.38
CA ILE A 44 4.71 -0.15 2.53
C ILE A 44 3.57 -1.09 2.91
N ASP A 45 3.89 -2.35 3.20
CA ASP A 45 2.92 -3.35 3.66
C ASP A 45 2.28 -2.95 5.00
N GLU A 46 3.10 -2.58 5.99
CA GLU A 46 2.63 -2.09 7.30
C GLU A 46 1.76 -0.82 7.15
N ARG A 47 2.10 0.08 6.22
CA ARG A 47 1.30 1.26 5.90
C ARG A 47 -0.05 0.89 5.30
N ALA A 48 -0.09 -0.04 4.36
CA ALA A 48 -1.34 -0.51 3.77
C ALA A 48 -2.24 -1.20 4.80
N PHE A 49 -1.66 -2.01 5.70
CA PHE A 49 -2.40 -2.61 6.81
C PHE A 49 -2.90 -1.57 7.83
N PHE A 50 -2.08 -0.56 8.14
CA PHE A 50 -2.49 0.54 9.00
C PHE A 50 -3.65 1.33 8.40
N LEU A 51 -3.62 1.61 7.10
CA LEU A 51 -4.71 2.27 6.37
C LEU A 51 -6.00 1.45 6.45
N LEU A 52 -5.93 0.13 6.28
CA LEU A 52 -7.08 -0.76 6.42
C LEU A 52 -7.67 -0.67 7.83
N LYS A 53 -6.83 -0.76 8.86
CA LYS A 53 -7.27 -0.68 10.26
C LYS A 53 -7.86 0.68 10.60
N TYR A 54 -7.25 1.75 10.08
CA TYR A 54 -7.74 3.12 10.29
C TYR A 54 -9.09 3.31 9.62
N SER A 55 -9.24 2.90 8.37
CA SER A 55 -10.50 3.07 7.65
C SER A 55 -11.66 2.31 8.29
N GLY A 56 -11.38 1.13 8.85
CA GLY A 56 -12.36 0.34 9.60
C GLY A 56 -12.68 0.80 11.01
N ASN A 57 -12.03 1.85 11.55
CA ASN A 57 -12.31 2.33 12.92
C ASN A 57 -12.38 3.86 13.03
N SER A 58 -12.15 4.57 11.93
CA SER A 58 -12.07 6.02 11.93
C SER A 58 -13.46 6.64 11.90
N PRO A 59 -13.71 7.65 12.75
CA PRO A 59 -15.00 8.35 12.79
C PRO A 59 -15.33 9.08 11.48
N TYR A 60 -14.35 9.24 10.58
CA TYR A 60 -14.53 9.83 9.26
C TYR A 60 -15.17 8.87 8.25
N PHE A 61 -15.11 7.57 8.47
CA PHE A 61 -15.64 6.56 7.54
C PHE A 61 -16.70 5.68 8.18
N THR A 62 -16.65 5.49 9.49
CA THR A 62 -17.47 4.49 10.19
C THR A 62 -18.53 5.12 11.06
N ARG A 63 -19.65 4.42 11.21
CA ARG A 63 -20.69 4.73 12.20
C ARG A 63 -20.30 4.17 13.56
N GLU A 64 -19.94 2.90 13.60
CA GLU A 64 -19.53 2.15 14.80
C GLU A 64 -18.57 1.02 14.39
N GLY A 65 -17.38 0.96 15.01
CA GLY A 65 -16.38 -0.04 14.65
C GLY A 65 -16.20 -0.20 13.14
N TRP A 66 -16.24 -1.44 12.66
CA TRP A 66 -16.10 -1.83 11.24
C TRP A 66 -17.37 -1.65 10.39
N VAL A 67 -18.38 -0.93 10.90
CA VAL A 67 -19.56 -0.55 10.12
C VAL A 67 -19.32 0.80 9.47
N LEU A 68 -19.13 0.79 8.15
CA LEU A 68 -18.98 1.99 7.34
C LEU A 68 -20.30 2.77 7.26
N ASP A 69 -20.21 4.08 7.11
CA ASP A 69 -21.35 4.98 6.98
C ASP A 69 -21.35 5.59 5.58
N ASP A 70 -22.38 5.32 4.78
CA ASP A 70 -22.47 5.75 3.39
C ASP A 70 -22.47 7.28 3.22
N ALA A 71 -23.07 8.01 4.16
CA ALA A 71 -23.15 9.47 4.12
C ALA A 71 -21.78 10.06 4.42
N LYS A 72 -21.03 9.46 5.36
CA LYS A 72 -19.64 9.85 5.63
C LYS A 72 -18.71 9.54 4.46
N LEU A 73 -18.82 8.35 3.86
CA LEU A 73 -18.07 7.99 2.65
C LEU A 73 -18.33 8.98 1.52
N ASN A 74 -19.60 9.34 1.29
CA ASN A 74 -19.96 10.32 0.28
C ASN A 74 -19.45 11.73 0.61
N ALA A 75 -19.53 12.15 1.87
CA ALA A 75 -19.02 13.45 2.33
C ALA A 75 -17.50 13.55 2.14
N VAL A 76 -16.77 12.50 2.50
CA VAL A 76 -15.32 12.43 2.29
C VAL A 76 -14.99 12.47 0.80
N LYS A 77 -15.72 11.72 -0.02
CA LYS A 77 -15.53 11.74 -1.47
C LYS A 77 -15.77 13.14 -2.06
N ALA A 78 -16.78 13.85 -1.57
CA ALA A 78 -17.08 15.22 -1.99
C ALA A 78 -15.98 16.23 -1.63
N LEU A 79 -15.20 15.98 -0.56
CA LEU A 79 -14.03 16.79 -0.23
C LEU A 79 -12.86 16.57 -1.19
N GLY A 80 -12.84 15.43 -1.89
CA GLY A 80 -11.86 15.10 -2.94
C GLY A 80 -10.41 15.28 -2.48
N GLU A 81 -9.62 15.94 -3.32
CA GLU A 81 -8.19 16.19 -3.11
C GLU A 81 -7.87 16.87 -1.78
N ASN A 82 -8.71 17.78 -1.29
CA ASN A 82 -8.47 18.47 -0.02
C ASN A 82 -8.42 17.50 1.18
N PHE A 83 -9.18 16.41 1.12
CA PHE A 83 -9.14 15.36 2.14
C PHE A 83 -7.92 14.46 1.95
N CYS A 84 -7.63 14.08 0.70
CA CYS A 84 -6.48 13.26 0.35
C CYS A 84 -5.15 13.92 0.72
N GLU A 85 -5.02 15.23 0.50
CA GLU A 85 -3.83 16.01 0.87
C GLU A 85 -3.62 16.06 2.39
N LYS A 86 -4.69 16.30 3.16
CA LYS A 86 -4.61 16.30 4.63
C LYS A 86 -4.14 14.96 5.18
N LEU A 87 -4.62 13.87 4.58
CA LEU A 87 -4.26 12.52 4.97
C LEU A 87 -2.92 12.05 4.38
N ARG A 88 -2.37 12.72 3.37
CA ARG A 88 -1.02 12.46 2.86
C ARG A 88 0.04 12.63 3.95
N GLY A 89 -0.17 13.53 4.91
CA GLY A 89 0.71 13.69 6.07
C GLY A 89 0.70 12.49 7.03
N VAL A 90 -0.35 11.67 7.00
CA VAL A 90 -0.52 10.52 7.90
C VAL A 90 -0.20 9.21 7.19
N PHE A 91 -0.75 9.00 5.99
CA PHE A 91 -0.61 7.76 5.24
C PHE A 91 0.51 7.80 4.20
N GLY A 92 1.12 8.95 3.95
CA GLY A 92 2.04 9.19 2.83
C GLY A 92 1.32 9.32 1.49
N SER A 93 2.05 9.28 0.38
CA SER A 93 1.49 9.34 -0.98
C SER A 93 1.05 7.96 -1.50
N GLY A 94 0.25 7.96 -2.57
CA GLY A 94 -0.09 6.75 -3.34
C GLY A 94 -1.07 5.80 -2.66
N TRP A 95 -1.82 6.27 -1.66
CA TRP A 95 -2.84 5.46 -0.99
C TRP A 95 -4.22 5.65 -1.62
N PHE A 96 -5.02 4.59 -1.59
CA PHE A 96 -6.40 4.61 -2.06
C PHE A 96 -7.30 3.79 -1.15
N LEU A 97 -8.59 4.11 -1.17
CA LEU A 97 -9.63 3.36 -0.48
C LEU A 97 -10.84 3.21 -1.40
N GLU A 98 -11.31 1.97 -1.55
CA GLU A 98 -12.41 1.59 -2.41
C GLU A 98 -13.42 0.78 -1.60
N VAL A 99 -14.69 1.16 -1.66
CA VAL A 99 -15.80 0.46 -1.00
C VAL A 99 -16.84 0.10 -2.05
N ARG A 100 -17.21 -1.18 -2.12
CA ARG A 100 -18.18 -1.66 -3.11
C ARG A 100 -19.20 -2.61 -2.50
N ILE A 101 -20.50 -2.33 -2.67
CA ILE A 101 -21.58 -3.23 -2.23
C ILE A 101 -21.61 -4.48 -3.10
N LEU A 102 -21.76 -5.67 -2.51
CA LEU A 102 -21.65 -6.95 -3.21
C LEU A 102 -22.88 -7.32 -4.06
N ASP A 103 -24.08 -6.98 -3.58
CA ASP A 103 -25.34 -7.52 -4.12
C ASP A 103 -25.99 -6.62 -5.19
N GLU A 104 -25.38 -5.49 -5.54
CA GLU A 104 -25.95 -4.52 -6.46
C GLU A 104 -25.12 -4.44 -7.76
N ASN A 105 -25.67 -4.98 -8.85
CA ASN A 105 -25.13 -4.82 -10.21
C ASN A 105 -26.15 -4.02 -11.05
N PRO A 106 -25.71 -3.05 -11.88
CA PRO A 106 -24.33 -2.68 -12.19
C PRO A 106 -23.61 -1.90 -11.06
N GLU A 107 -22.28 -1.85 -11.14
CA GLU A 107 -21.45 -0.97 -10.30
C GLU A 107 -21.68 0.49 -10.73
N VAL A 108 -22.15 1.31 -9.80
CA VAL A 108 -22.51 2.73 -9.96
C VAL A 108 -21.68 3.55 -8.99
N ASP A 109 -20.72 4.28 -9.53
CA ASP A 109 -19.85 5.16 -8.75
C ASP A 109 -20.64 6.28 -8.07
N CYS A 110 -20.42 6.45 -6.77
CA CYS A 110 -21.14 7.40 -5.95
C CYS A 110 -20.63 8.82 -6.16
N THR A 111 -21.51 9.71 -6.55
CA THR A 111 -21.25 11.13 -6.74
C THR A 111 -22.30 11.92 -5.97
N TYR A 112 -22.09 13.23 -5.85
CA TYR A 112 -23.08 14.09 -5.21
C TYR A 112 -24.45 14.06 -5.90
N THR A 113 -24.50 13.78 -7.21
CA THR A 113 -25.72 13.84 -8.01
C THR A 113 -26.54 12.55 -8.01
N ASN A 114 -25.91 11.40 -7.79
CA ASN A 114 -26.60 10.09 -7.77
C ASN A 114 -26.70 9.47 -6.38
N TYR A 115 -26.11 10.07 -5.35
CA TYR A 115 -26.36 9.66 -3.97
C TYR A 115 -27.83 9.92 -3.60
N PRO A 116 -28.56 8.95 -3.00
CA PRO A 116 -28.07 7.70 -2.42
C PRO A 116 -28.09 6.46 -3.35
N ASP A 117 -28.58 6.58 -4.59
CA ASP A 117 -28.75 5.49 -5.56
C ASP A 117 -27.43 5.09 -6.28
N CYS A 118 -26.41 4.76 -5.49
CA CYS A 118 -25.08 4.35 -5.94
C CYS A 118 -24.47 3.34 -4.96
N ASN A 119 -23.49 2.55 -5.40
CA ASN A 119 -23.01 1.38 -4.66
C ASN A 119 -21.47 1.21 -4.62
N HIS A 120 -20.74 2.20 -5.13
CA HIS A 120 -19.28 2.18 -5.23
C HIS A 120 -18.68 3.52 -4.82
N TRP A 121 -17.72 3.51 -3.89
CA TRP A 121 -16.98 4.71 -3.49
C TRP A 121 -15.49 4.47 -3.70
N VAL A 122 -14.86 5.34 -4.47
CA VAL A 122 -13.40 5.41 -4.60
C VAL A 122 -12.92 6.72 -3.97
N LEU A 123 -12.02 6.62 -3.00
CA LEU A 123 -11.42 7.72 -2.26
C LEU A 123 -9.91 7.74 -2.50
N CYS A 124 -9.41 8.91 -2.92
CA CYS A 124 -8.01 9.17 -3.21
C CYS A 124 -7.44 8.30 -4.35
N GLU A 125 -6.42 8.84 -5.04
CA GLU A 125 -5.85 8.41 -6.33
C GLU A 125 -6.37 7.08 -6.94
N PRO A 126 -6.94 7.09 -8.16
CA PRO A 126 -7.43 5.88 -8.78
C PRO A 126 -6.30 4.90 -9.08
N LYS A 127 -6.68 3.61 -9.16
CA LYS A 127 -5.80 2.49 -9.50
C LYS A 127 -4.82 2.84 -10.61
N SER A 128 -3.55 3.10 -10.27
CA SER A 128 -2.51 3.22 -11.27
C SER A 128 -2.25 1.83 -11.85
N SER A 129 -2.79 1.57 -13.04
CA SER A 129 -2.63 0.33 -13.79
C SER A 129 -1.17 0.19 -14.24
N GLY A 130 -0.29 -0.27 -13.35
CA GLY A 130 1.12 -0.49 -13.67
C GLY A 130 2.08 -0.36 -12.50
N LYS A 131 1.64 0.13 -11.34
CA LYS A 131 2.46 0.14 -10.12
C LYS A 131 2.17 -1.09 -9.27
N GLU A 132 3.23 -1.74 -8.77
CA GLU A 132 3.07 -2.74 -7.71
C GLU A 132 2.42 -2.05 -6.50
N GLY A 133 1.29 -2.59 -6.04
CA GLY A 133 0.55 -2.05 -4.91
C GLY A 133 0.35 -3.12 -3.85
N TYR A 134 0.47 -2.72 -2.59
CA TYR A 134 0.11 -3.55 -1.44
C TYR A 134 -1.35 -3.30 -1.15
N ILE A 135 -2.20 -4.29 -1.46
CA ILE A 135 -3.65 -4.14 -1.45
C ILE A 135 -4.24 -5.18 -0.50
N TYR A 136 -5.08 -4.70 0.40
CA TYR A 136 -5.86 -5.52 1.31
C TYR A 136 -7.34 -5.38 1.00
N THR A 137 -8.04 -6.51 1.04
CA THR A 137 -9.47 -6.59 0.75
C THR A 137 -10.16 -7.38 1.84
N ILE A 138 -11.19 -6.79 2.46
CA ILE A 138 -11.98 -7.43 3.51
C ILE A 138 -13.48 -7.17 3.32
N PRO A 139 -14.35 -8.10 3.78
CA PRO A 139 -15.78 -7.82 3.87
C PRO A 139 -16.07 -6.85 5.01
N VAL A 140 -16.97 -5.89 4.76
CA VAL A 140 -17.46 -4.90 5.74
C VAL A 140 -18.96 -4.69 5.59
N ASN A 141 -19.60 -4.10 6.60
CA ASN A 141 -20.98 -3.66 6.50
C ASN A 141 -21.00 -2.16 6.19
N VAL A 142 -21.88 -1.72 5.29
CA VAL A 142 -22.17 -0.32 5.02
C VAL A 142 -23.58 -0.01 5.50
N TYR A 143 -23.69 0.91 6.44
CA TYR A 143 -24.97 1.48 6.83
C TYR A 143 -25.41 2.52 5.82
N ARG A 144 -26.60 2.32 5.24
CA ARG A 144 -27.21 3.20 4.25
C ARG A 144 -28.16 4.16 4.94
N ASN A 145 -27.75 5.42 5.13
CA ASN A 145 -28.49 6.37 5.96
C ASN A 145 -29.89 6.69 5.43
N VAL A 146 -30.04 6.87 4.11
CA VAL A 146 -31.33 7.20 3.51
C VAL A 146 -32.29 6.01 3.57
N PHE A 147 -31.81 4.81 3.26
CA PHE A 147 -32.61 3.58 3.26
C PHE A 147 -32.77 2.94 4.65
N ARG A 148 -31.97 3.36 5.64
CA ARG A 148 -31.91 2.82 7.00
C ARG A 148 -31.69 1.30 7.05
N ARG A 149 -30.81 0.79 6.19
CA ARG A 149 -30.46 -0.64 6.11
C ARG A 149 -28.95 -0.86 6.14
N TYR A 150 -28.54 -2.10 6.34
CA TYR A 150 -27.15 -2.54 6.26
C TYR A 150 -26.95 -3.37 5.01
N ASP A 151 -25.97 -3.00 4.20
CA ASP A 151 -25.58 -3.73 3.01
C ASP A 151 -24.17 -4.31 3.20
N ILE A 152 -23.92 -5.50 2.66
CA ILE A 152 -22.59 -6.12 2.69
C ILE A 152 -21.76 -5.52 1.57
N ALA A 153 -20.55 -5.08 1.91
CA ALA A 153 -19.61 -4.50 0.97
C ALA A 153 -18.23 -5.13 1.11
N ILE A 154 -17.41 -4.88 0.10
CA ILE A 154 -15.98 -5.11 0.13
C ILE A 154 -15.29 -3.76 0.33
N LEU A 155 -14.44 -3.69 1.35
CA LEU A 155 -13.46 -2.63 1.52
C LEU A 155 -12.13 -3.10 0.92
N THR A 156 -11.62 -2.36 -0.05
CA THR A 156 -10.29 -2.52 -0.62
C THR A 156 -9.46 -1.29 -0.30
N SER A 157 -8.34 -1.45 0.38
CA SER A 157 -7.42 -0.36 0.67
C SER A 157 -6.01 -0.75 0.26
N GLY A 158 -5.24 0.19 -0.27
CA GLY A 158 -3.87 -0.11 -0.62
C GLY A 158 -2.98 1.11 -0.78
N VAL A 159 -1.70 0.82 -0.95
CA VAL A 159 -0.65 1.81 -1.20
C VAL A 159 0.16 1.36 -2.39
N TYR A 160 0.33 2.24 -3.38
CA TYR A 160 1.22 2.05 -4.52
C TYR A 160 2.67 2.32 -4.12
N ALA A 161 3.57 1.43 -4.56
CA ALA A 161 5.02 1.62 -4.47
C ALA A 161 5.54 2.56 -5.58
#